data_AF-A0AAW1KPE0-F1
#
_entry.id   AF-A0AAW1KPE0-F1
#
_cell.length_a   1.000
_cell.length_b   1.000
_cell.length_c   1.000
_cell.angle_alpha   90.00
_cell.angle_beta   90.00
_cell.angle_gamma   90.00
#
_symmetry.space_group_name_H-M   'P 1'
#
loop_
_entity.id
_entity.type
_entity.pdbx_description
1 polymer ?
#
loop_
_entity_poly.entity_id
_entity_poly.type
_entity_poly.pdbx_seq_one_letter_code
_entity_poly.pdbx_strand_id
1 'polypeptide(L)'
;MPSLSLLQKTQIVTLLEEGWSIRALAQRFEVNKSTILRVKRKWQQEIVVQRKNGSGRKRVTTPENDENLIQFLRNNPFELFKEKMDPVGKG
;
A
#
# COMPACT_ATOMS: atom_id res chain seq x y z
N MET A 1 -17.76 14.75 0.55
CA MET A 1 -17.09 15.07 -0.73
C MET A 1 -17.14 13.82 -1.60
N PRO A 2 -17.89 13.80 -2.72
CA PRO A 2 -17.91 12.66 -3.62
C PRO A 2 -16.49 12.40 -4.14
N SER A 3 -16.08 11.14 -4.17
CA SER A 3 -14.77 10.76 -4.69
C SER A 3 -14.76 10.88 -6.21
N LEU A 4 -13.73 11.53 -6.77
CA LEU A 4 -13.54 11.58 -8.23
C LEU A 4 -13.60 10.17 -8.83
N SER A 5 -14.41 10.00 -9.88
CA SER A 5 -14.48 8.76 -10.64
C SER A 5 -13.15 8.47 -11.35
N LEU A 6 -12.94 7.24 -11.81
CA LEU A 6 -11.76 6.90 -12.59
C LEU A 6 -11.66 7.76 -13.86
N LEU A 7 -12.79 7.94 -14.55
CA LEU A 7 -12.88 8.77 -15.75
C LEU A 7 -12.49 10.23 -15.48
N GLN A 8 -12.95 10.81 -14.37
CA GLN A 8 -12.57 12.17 -14.02
C GLN A 8 -11.06 12.29 -13.74
N LYS A 9 -10.46 11.27 -13.10
CA LYS A 9 -9.01 11.25 -12.83
C LYS A 9 -8.20 11.16 -14.13
N THR A 10 -8.64 10.34 -15.09
CA THR A 10 -7.96 10.24 -16.39
C THR A 10 -8.08 11.54 -17.17
N GLN A 11 -9.27 12.16 -17.22
CA GLN A 11 -9.46 13.47 -17.84
C GLN A 11 -8.58 14.56 -17.22
N ILE A 12 -8.45 14.58 -15.88
CA ILE A 12 -7.55 15.52 -15.19
C ILE A 12 -6.10 15.32 -15.63
N VAL A 13 -5.64 14.08 -15.76
CA VAL A 13 -4.27 13.77 -16.22
C VAL A 13 -4.05 14.23 -17.66
N THR A 14 -4.96 13.89 -18.58
CA THR A 14 -4.86 14.30 -19.99
C THR A 14 -4.79 15.82 -20.12
N LEU A 15 -5.68 16.56 -19.44
CA LEU A 15 -5.67 18.02 -19.50
C LEU A 15 -4.41 18.64 -18.87
N LEU A 16 -3.85 18.01 -17.82
CA LEU A 16 -2.57 18.44 -17.26
C LEU A 16 -1.42 18.28 -18.26
N GLU A 17 -1.42 17.20 -19.05
CA GLU A 17 -0.43 16.95 -20.11
C GLU A 17 -0.59 17.93 -21.29
N GLU A 18 -1.82 18.35 -21.59
CA GLU A 18 -2.13 19.43 -22.53
C GLU A 18 -1.77 20.84 -22.01
N GLY A 19 -1.27 20.96 -20.78
CA GLY A 19 -0.79 22.23 -20.21
C GLY A 19 -1.84 23.04 -19.45
N TRP A 20 -3.01 22.46 -19.13
CA TRP A 20 -4.01 23.16 -18.33
C TRP A 20 -3.49 23.45 -16.92
N SER A 21 -3.80 24.65 -16.42
CA SER A 21 -3.43 25.02 -15.06
C SER A 21 -4.25 24.24 -14.01
N ILE A 22 -3.60 23.93 -12.88
CA ILE A 22 -4.26 23.29 -11.72
C ILE A 22 -5.48 24.09 -11.26
N ARG A 23 -5.43 25.43 -11.36
CA ARG A 23 -6.55 26.30 -10.97
C ARG A 23 -7.76 26.12 -11.90
N ALA A 24 -7.53 26.06 -13.21
CA ALA A 24 -8.59 25.85 -14.20
C ALA A 24 -9.27 24.48 -14.00
N LEU A 25 -8.47 23.44 -13.72
CA LEU A 25 -8.99 22.10 -13.44
C LEU A 25 -9.78 22.04 -12.12
N ALA A 26 -9.29 22.68 -11.07
CA ALA A 26 -9.99 22.76 -9.79
C ALA A 26 -11.40 23.39 -9.94
N GLN A 27 -11.50 24.46 -10.75
CA GLN A 27 -12.79 25.09 -11.06
C GLN A 27 -13.67 24.17 -11.92
N ARG A 28 -13.11 23.59 -13.00
CA ARG A 28 -13.86 22.74 -13.93
C ARG A 28 -14.46 21.50 -13.28
N PHE A 29 -13.74 20.89 -12.34
CA PHE A 29 -14.16 19.66 -11.66
C PHE A 29 -14.78 19.93 -10.29
N GLU A 30 -14.96 21.20 -9.89
CA GLU A 30 -15.52 21.60 -8.60
C GLU A 30 -14.81 20.94 -7.40
N VAL A 31 -13.48 20.82 -7.49
CA VAL A 31 -12.65 20.22 -6.44
C VAL A 31 -11.55 21.16 -5.98
N ASN A 32 -11.07 20.92 -4.77
CA ASN A 32 -9.92 21.64 -4.24
C ASN A 32 -8.65 21.38 -5.09
N LYS A 33 -7.79 22.38 -5.18
CA LYS A 33 -6.47 22.28 -5.86
C LYS A 33 -5.63 21.11 -5.32
N SER A 34 -5.75 20.81 -4.03
CA SER A 34 -5.08 19.68 -3.38
C SER A 34 -5.49 18.32 -3.96
N THR A 35 -6.74 18.18 -4.40
CA THR A 35 -7.23 16.98 -5.08
C THR A 35 -6.54 16.81 -6.44
N ILE A 36 -6.45 17.87 -7.24
CA ILE A 36 -5.75 17.87 -8.54
C ILE A 36 -4.27 17.53 -8.35
N LEU A 37 -3.60 18.17 -7.38
CA LEU A 37 -2.21 17.87 -7.04
C LEU A 37 -2.00 16.43 -6.60
N ARG A 38 -2.94 15.86 -5.84
CA ARG A 38 -2.89 14.46 -5.39
C ARG A 38 -3.04 13.49 -6.56
N VAL A 39 -3.95 13.77 -7.51
CA VAL A 39 -4.09 12.99 -8.75
C VAL A 39 -2.79 13.05 -9.56
N LYS A 40 -2.25 14.25 -9.79
CA LYS A 40 -0.96 14.42 -10.50
C LYS A 40 0.17 13.63 -9.84
N ARG A 41 0.33 13.76 -8.52
CA ARG A 41 1.37 13.04 -7.76
C ARG A 41 1.21 11.53 -7.89
N LYS A 42 -0.02 11.03 -7.79
CA LYS A 42 -0.31 9.61 -7.91
C LYS A 42 0.02 9.07 -9.30
N TRP A 43 -0.35 9.80 -10.35
CA TRP A 43 -0.01 9.45 -11.74
C TRP A 43 1.51 9.38 -11.94
N GLN A 44 2.24 10.41 -11.49
CA GLN A 44 3.70 10.42 -11.56
C GLN A 44 4.34 9.28 -10.77
N GLN A 45 3.79 8.94 -9.60
CA GLN A 45 4.27 7.81 -8.80
C GLN A 45 3.97 6.47 -9.46
N GLU A 46 2.80 6.27 -10.07
CA GLU A 46 2.47 5.02 -10.77
C GLU A 46 3.31 4.82 -12.05
N ILE A 47 3.66 5.89 -12.75
CA ILE A 47 4.61 5.84 -13.87
C ILE A 47 6.03 5.49 -13.40
N VAL A 48 6.48 6.08 -12.28
CA VAL A 48 7.87 5.96 -11.82
C VAL A 48 8.13 4.74 -10.95
N VAL A 49 7.12 4.27 -10.20
CA VAL A 49 7.30 3.28 -9.13
C VAL A 49 6.67 1.96 -9.57
N GLN A 50 7.53 0.98 -9.90
CA GLN A 50 7.14 -0.43 -9.86
C GLN A 50 6.46 -0.73 -8.53
N ARG A 51 5.38 -1.51 -8.58
CA ARG A 51 4.45 -1.81 -7.47
C ARG A 51 5.15 -1.79 -6.10
N LYS A 52 4.76 -0.87 -5.20
CA LYS A 52 5.28 -0.85 -3.83
C LYS A 52 5.05 -2.22 -3.19
N ASN A 53 6.13 -2.81 -2.67
CA ASN A 53 6.05 -4.02 -1.87
C ASN A 53 5.05 -3.81 -0.73
N GLY A 54 4.13 -4.76 -0.55
CA GLY A 54 3.09 -4.67 0.47
C GLY A 54 3.70 -4.48 1.86
N SER A 55 3.33 -3.41 2.55
CA SER A 55 3.82 -3.07 3.89
C SER A 55 3.08 -3.83 5.01
N GLY A 56 2.39 -4.91 4.67
CA GLY A 56 1.67 -5.73 5.64
C GLY A 56 2.63 -6.53 6.51
N ARG A 57 2.24 -6.77 7.76
CA ARG A 57 2.95 -7.73 8.63
C ARG A 57 3.02 -9.07 7.91
N LYS A 58 4.22 -9.58 7.69
CA LYS A 58 4.42 -10.90 7.08
C LYS A 58 3.65 -11.93 7.91
N ARG A 59 2.78 -12.70 7.26
CA ARG A 59 2.04 -13.84 7.85
C ARG A 59 2.89 -15.11 7.94
N VAL A 60 4.18 -15.00 7.64
CA VAL A 60 5.14 -16.10 7.59
C VAL A 60 6.03 -16.00 8.82
N THR A 61 6.34 -17.15 9.42
CA THR A 61 7.34 -17.28 10.49
C THR A 61 8.66 -16.67 10.05
N THR A 62 9.43 -16.15 11.01
CA THR A 62 10.81 -15.70 10.73
C THR A 62 11.70 -16.93 10.60
N PRO A 63 12.84 -16.84 9.88
CA PRO A 63 13.82 -17.93 9.83
C PRO A 63 14.26 -18.40 11.21
N GLU A 64 14.41 -17.47 12.16
CA GLU A 64 14.72 -17.77 13.56
C GLU A 64 13.60 -18.58 14.25
N ASN A 65 12.33 -18.30 13.96
CA ASN A 65 11.22 -19.10 14.49
C ASN A 65 11.20 -20.51 13.88
N ASP A 66 11.55 -20.64 12.60
CA ASP A 66 11.63 -21.94 11.92
C ASP A 66 12.80 -22.78 12.45
N GLU A 67 13.97 -22.18 12.69
CA GLU A 67 15.13 -22.84 13.29
C GLU A 67 14.83 -23.33 14.71
N ASN A 68 14.18 -22.50 15.52
CA ASN A 68 13.75 -22.87 16.87
C ASN A 68 12.72 -24.02 16.85
N LEU A 69 11.77 -24.00 15.90
CA LEU A 69 10.81 -25.07 15.70
C LEU A 69 11.51 -26.39 15.33
N ILE A 70 12.45 -26.36 14.38
CA ILE A 70 13.21 -27.54 13.95
C ILE A 70 14.02 -28.10 15.13
N GLN A 71 14.68 -27.24 15.90
CA GLN A 71 15.48 -27.68 17.04
C GLN A 71 14.60 -28.29 18.15
N PHE A 72 13.41 -27.75 18.38
CA PHE A 72 12.44 -28.33 19.32
C PHE A 72 11.96 -29.71 18.86
N LEU A 73 11.54 -29.84 17.60
CA LEU A 73 11.04 -31.12 17.07
C LEU A 73 12.12 -32.21 17.02
N ARG A 74 13.40 -31.83 16.89
CA ARG A 74 14.52 -32.78 17.00
C ARG A 74 14.65 -33.39 18.38
N ASN A 75 14.40 -32.60 19.42
CA ASN A 75 14.52 -33.03 20.82
C ASN A 75 13.22 -33.64 21.36
N ASN A 76 12.07 -33.23 20.80
CA ASN A 76 10.74 -33.65 21.22
C ASN A 76 9.88 -34.05 20.00
N PRO A 77 10.17 -35.21 19.37
CA PRO A 77 9.63 -35.57 18.04
C PRO A 77 8.12 -35.81 17.99
N PHE A 78 7.48 -36.00 19.14
CA PHE A 78 6.03 -36.21 19.25
C PHE A 78 5.31 -35.07 19.99
N GLU A 79 6.03 -34.00 20.37
CA GLU A 79 5.43 -32.87 21.05
C GLU A 79 5.06 -31.78 20.05
N LEU A 80 3.89 -31.19 20.28
CA LEU A 80 3.45 -30.04 19.53
C LEU A 80 4.13 -28.79 20.11
N PHE A 81 4.94 -28.11 19.29
CA PHE A 81 5.50 -26.81 19.66
C PHE A 81 4.39 -25.76 19.74
N LYS A 82 3.81 -25.56 20.93
CA LYS A 82 2.63 -24.70 21.14
C LYS A 82 2.92 -23.40 21.90
N GLU A 83 4.14 -23.18 22.38
CA GLU A 83 4.38 -22.21 23.46
C GLU A 83 5.12 -20.92 23.05
N LYS A 84 5.49 -20.74 21.78
CA LYS A 84 6.09 -19.47 21.30
C LYS A 84 5.48 -18.88 20.04
N MET A 85 4.27 -19.29 19.68
CA MET A 85 3.47 -18.61 18.67
C MET A 85 2.49 -17.62 19.34
N ASP A 86 3.01 -16.71 20.16
CA ASP A 86 2.28 -15.47 20.43
C ASP A 86 2.58 -14.48 19.29
N PRO A 87 1.61 -14.15 18.42
CA PRO A 87 1.78 -13.04 17.52
C PRO A 87 1.72 -11.78 18.38
N VAL A 88 2.88 -11.23 18.76
CA VAL A 88 3.01 -9.92 19.44
C VAL A 88 1.97 -8.95 18.88
N GLY A 89 0.92 -8.65 19.63
CA GLY A 89 -0.27 -8.03 19.08
C GLY A 89 -1.42 -7.86 20.06
N LYS A 90 -1.15 -7.45 21.30
CA LYS A 90 -2.06 -6.64 22.12
C LYS A 90 -1.22 -5.72 23.02
N GLY A 91 -1.44 -4.41 22.88
CA GLY A 91 -0.73 -3.33 23.56
C GLY A 91 -0.51 -2.17 22.62
#